data_AF-A0A355Q5A7-F1
#
_entry.id   AF-A0A355Q5A7-F1
#
_cell.length_a   1.000
_cell.length_b   1.000
_cell.length_c   1.000
_cell.angle_alpha   90.00
_cell.angle_beta   90.00
_cell.angle_gamma   90.00
#
_symmetry.space_group_name_H-M   'P 1'
#
loop_
_entity.id
_entity.type
_entity.pdbx_description
1 polymer ?
#
loop_
_entity_poly.entity_id
_entity_poly.type
_entity_poly.pdbx_seq_one_letter_code
_entity_poly.pdbx_strand_id
1 'polypeptide(L)'
;MEENLEEKLARKTKELEIMQRVAVALNASSEVKTIASLMLNLMEEYFDFQHSILLVLRPDEEVLEVVATHGYEVDNLGKTVKVGMGVIGMVAKKQRLMRMANLGAQR
;
A
#
# COMPACT_ATOMS: atom_id res chain seq x y z
N MET A 1 -44.00 -13.10 -20.55
CA MET A 1 -43.33 -11.78 -20.63
C MET A 1 -41.90 -12.06 -21.04
N GLU A 2 -41.57 -11.82 -22.31
CA GLU A 2 -40.19 -11.89 -22.77
C GLU A 2 -39.44 -10.70 -22.17
N GLU A 3 -38.41 -11.01 -21.37
CA GLU A 3 -37.43 -10.03 -20.89
C GLU A 3 -36.89 -9.28 -22.12
N ASN A 4 -37.09 -7.95 -22.16
CA ASN A 4 -36.80 -7.13 -23.33
C ASN A 4 -35.30 -7.25 -23.68
N LEU A 5 -35.00 -7.46 -24.96
CA LEU A 5 -33.62 -7.60 -25.46
C LEU A 5 -32.75 -6.41 -25.01
N GLU A 6 -33.33 -5.22 -24.90
CA GLU A 6 -32.67 -4.01 -24.38
C GLU A 6 -32.29 -4.15 -22.89
N GLU A 7 -33.14 -4.74 -22.06
CA GLU A 7 -32.85 -4.98 -20.63
C GLU A 7 -31.75 -6.04 -20.46
N LYS A 8 -31.78 -7.09 -21.28
CA LYS A 8 -30.70 -8.12 -21.30
C LYS A 8 -29.36 -7.52 -21.73
N LEU A 9 -29.36 -6.69 -22.76
CA LEU A 9 -28.16 -5.98 -23.21
C LEU A 9 -27.63 -5.02 -22.14
N ALA A 10 -28.49 -4.20 -21.55
CA ALA A 10 -28.11 -3.27 -20.49
C ALA A 10 -27.49 -3.99 -19.28
N ARG A 11 -28.07 -5.13 -18.88
CA ARG A 11 -27.55 -5.98 -17.81
C ARG A 11 -26.18 -6.58 -18.15
N LYS A 12 -26.02 -7.11 -19.37
CA LYS A 12 -24.75 -7.67 -19.85
C LYS A 12 -23.63 -6.62 -19.93
N THR A 13 -23.95 -5.42 -20.41
CA THR A 13 -23.00 -4.29 -20.44
C THR A 13 -22.55 -3.91 -19.03
N LYS A 14 -23.48 -3.84 -18.09
CA LYS A 14 -23.17 -3.51 -16.69
C LYS A 14 -22.31 -4.57 -16.00
N GLU A 15 -22.56 -5.86 -16.27
CA GLU A 15 -21.71 -6.95 -15.80
C GLU A 15 -20.25 -6.81 -16.32
N LEU A 16 -20.08 -6.47 -17.60
CA LEU A 16 -18.76 -6.26 -18.22
C LEU A 16 -18.03 -5.03 -17.65
N GLU A 17 -18.73 -3.91 -17.44
CA GLU A 17 -18.15 -2.71 -16.84
C GLU A 17 -17.61 -2.98 -15.43
N ILE A 18 -18.35 -3.76 -14.62
CA ILE A 18 -17.92 -4.14 -13.27
C ILE A 18 -16.67 -5.01 -13.35
N MET A 19 -16.64 -6.01 -14.22
CA MET A 19 -15.47 -6.87 -14.42
C MET A 19 -14.24 -6.07 -14.88
N GLN A 20 -14.41 -5.14 -15.80
CA GLN A 20 -13.33 -4.27 -16.27
C GLN A 20 -12.78 -3.40 -15.15
N ARG A 21 -13.64 -2.79 -14.33
CA ARG A 21 -13.23 -2.00 -13.17
C ARG A 21 -12.44 -2.84 -12.16
N VAL A 22 -12.92 -4.06 -11.88
CA VAL A 22 -12.22 -4.99 -10.98
C VAL A 22 -10.85 -5.38 -11.56
N ALA A 23 -10.76 -5.70 -12.86
CA ALA A 23 -9.50 -6.06 -13.50
C ALA A 23 -8.48 -4.90 -13.49
N VAL A 24 -8.92 -3.67 -13.77
CA VAL A 24 -8.06 -2.47 -13.71
C VAL A 24 -7.56 -2.23 -12.28
N ALA A 25 -8.43 -2.34 -11.27
CA ALA A 25 -8.05 -2.18 -9.88
C ALA A 25 -7.05 -3.27 -9.42
N LEU A 26 -7.25 -4.52 -9.87
CA LEU A 26 -6.33 -5.63 -9.60
C LEU A 26 -4.96 -5.40 -10.24
N ASN A 27 -4.91 -5.00 -11.52
CA ASN A 27 -3.65 -4.73 -12.21
C ASN A 27 -2.89 -3.54 -11.61
N ALA A 28 -3.59 -2.44 -11.29
CA ALA A 28 -2.99 -1.29 -10.64
C ALA A 28 -2.40 -1.67 -9.27
N SER A 29 -3.05 -2.58 -8.52
CA SER A 29 -2.51 -3.07 -7.25
C SER A 29 -1.22 -3.87 -7.41
N SER A 30 -1.05 -4.59 -8.53
CA SER A 30 0.17 -5.35 -8.85
C SER A 30 1.31 -4.44 -9.28
N GLU A 31 1.03 -3.40 -10.06
CA GLU A 31 2.02 -2.41 -10.50
C GLU A 31 2.56 -1.59 -9.33
N VAL A 32 1.69 -1.12 -8.43
CA VAL A 32 2.10 -0.33 -7.26
C VAL A 32 3.04 -1.12 -6.34
N LYS A 33 2.74 -2.40 -6.07
CA LYS A 33 3.63 -3.26 -5.26
C LYS A 33 4.97 -3.48 -5.95
N THR A 34 4.96 -3.69 -7.27
CA THR A 34 6.19 -3.89 -8.06
C THR A 34 7.06 -2.64 -8.05
N ILE A 35 6.47 -1.47 -8.25
CA ILE A 35 7.17 -0.18 -8.20
C ILE A 35 7.73 0.08 -6.81
N ALA A 36 6.94 -0.18 -5.76
CA ALA A 36 7.38 0.01 -4.37
C ALA A 36 8.59 -0.89 -4.05
N SER A 37 8.53 -2.18 -4.39
CA SER A 37 9.66 -3.09 -4.20
C SER A 37 10.90 -2.66 -4.98
N LEU A 38 10.73 -2.24 -6.24
CA LEU A 38 11.83 -1.71 -7.04
C LEU A 38 12.47 -0.48 -6.38
N MET A 39 11.66 0.47 -5.89
CA MET A 39 12.17 1.64 -5.18
C MET A 39 12.97 1.26 -3.93
N LEU A 40 12.49 0.33 -3.12
CA LEU A 40 13.20 -0.10 -1.91
C LEU A 40 14.52 -0.80 -2.24
N ASN A 41 14.58 -1.60 -3.30
CA ASN A 41 15.83 -2.21 -3.78
C ASN A 41 16.84 -1.15 -4.23
N LEU A 42 16.40 -0.15 -5.00
CA LEU A 42 17.26 0.96 -5.44
C LEU A 42 17.76 1.80 -4.24
N MET A 43 16.99 1.85 -3.15
CA MET A 43 17.44 2.51 -1.92
C MET A 43 18.61 1.81 -1.26
N GLU A 44 18.66 0.47 -1.29
CA GLU A 44 19.85 -0.26 -0.85
C GLU A 44 21.01 -0.02 -1.83
N GLU A 45 20.79 -0.18 -3.14
CA GLU A 45 21.84 -0.08 -4.16
C GLU A 45 22.57 1.28 -4.13
N TYR A 46 21.84 2.39 -4.02
CA TYR A 46 22.41 3.74 -4.13
C TYR A 46 22.69 4.42 -2.79
N PHE A 47 22.00 4.03 -1.71
CA PHE A 47 22.07 4.73 -0.42
C PHE A 47 22.44 3.83 0.76
N ASP A 48 22.70 2.54 0.51
CA ASP A 48 23.07 1.54 1.54
C ASP A 48 22.02 1.42 2.66
N PHE A 49 20.74 1.62 2.32
CA PHE A 49 19.64 1.41 3.24
C PHE A 49 19.30 -0.07 3.37
N GLN A 50 20.03 -0.75 4.26
CA GLN A 50 19.93 -2.17 4.56
C GLN A 50 18.51 -2.63 4.96
N HIS A 51 17.72 -1.75 5.58
CA HIS A 51 16.33 -2.04 5.96
C HIS A 51 15.44 -0.87 5.58
N SER A 52 14.43 -1.12 4.74
CA SER A 52 13.49 -0.11 4.31
C SER A 52 12.08 -0.68 4.19
N ILE A 53 11.08 0.17 4.43
CA ILE A 53 9.68 -0.22 4.48
C ILE A 53 8.81 0.91 3.95
N LEU A 54 7.81 0.58 3.15
CA LEU A 54 6.81 1.51 2.65
C LEU A 54 5.46 1.18 3.27
N LEU A 55 4.82 2.21 3.84
CA LEU A 55 3.48 2.09 4.39
C LEU A 55 2.53 3.09 3.73
N VAL A 56 1.29 2.68 3.52
CA VAL A 56 0.23 3.49 2.93
C VAL A 56 -0.87 3.73 3.96
N LEU A 57 -1.32 4.97 4.07
CA LEU A 57 -2.44 5.34 4.94
C LEU A 57 -3.75 4.78 4.38
N ARG A 58 -4.48 4.02 5.19
CA ARG A 58 -5.88 3.67 4.96
C ARG A 58 -6.76 4.78 5.56
N PRO A 59 -7.43 5.62 4.73
CA PRO A 59 -8.13 6.80 5.21
C PRO A 59 -9.35 6.49 6.10
N ASP A 60 -9.94 5.32 5.91
CA ASP A 60 -11.12 4.81 6.63
C ASP A 60 -10.79 4.29 8.04
N GLU A 61 -9.55 3.95 8.32
CA GLU A 61 -9.16 3.21 9.53
C GLU A 61 -8.13 3.94 10.43
N GLU A 62 -7.64 5.13 10.05
CA GLU A 62 -6.54 5.85 10.73
C GLU A 62 -5.30 4.95 11.00
N VAL A 63 -5.01 4.04 10.09
CA VAL A 63 -3.86 3.12 10.15
C VAL A 63 -3.01 3.19 8.89
N LEU A 64 -1.72 2.90 9.06
CA LEU A 64 -0.76 2.69 7.99
C LEU A 64 -0.59 1.19 7.77
N GLU A 65 -0.78 0.71 6.56
CA GLU A 65 -0.51 -0.69 6.17
C GLU A 65 0.85 -0.80 5.48
N VAL A 66 1.61 -1.84 5.83
CA VAL A 66 2.85 -2.21 5.13
C VAL A 66 2.53 -2.78 3.75
N VAL A 67 2.98 -2.09 2.70
CA VAL A 67 2.75 -2.49 1.30
C VAL A 67 3.99 -3.03 0.60
N ALA A 68 5.19 -2.70 1.10
CA ALA A 68 6.46 -3.22 0.63
C ALA A 68 7.52 -3.16 1.75
N THR A 69 8.43 -4.12 1.75
CA THR A 69 9.53 -4.23 2.73
C THR A 69 10.79 -4.69 2.02
N HIS A 70 11.95 -4.28 2.52
CA HIS A 70 13.25 -4.72 2.06
C HIS A 70 14.20 -4.97 3.23
N GLY A 71 15.00 -6.04 3.14
CA GLY A 71 16.02 -6.41 4.12
C GLY A 71 15.53 -6.95 5.47
N TYR A 72 14.21 -7.03 5.72
CA TYR A 72 13.68 -7.63 6.94
C TYR A 72 13.51 -9.16 6.77
N GLU A 73 13.96 -9.96 7.74
CA GLU A 73 13.82 -11.43 7.72
C GLU A 73 12.37 -11.90 7.84
N VAL A 74 11.53 -11.11 8.52
CA VAL A 74 10.12 -11.42 8.78
C VAL A 74 9.26 -10.73 7.75
N ASP A 75 8.34 -11.47 7.13
CA ASP A 75 7.31 -10.88 6.30
C ASP A 75 6.39 -9.99 7.15
N ASN A 76 6.39 -8.70 6.83
CA ASN A 76 5.59 -7.69 7.49
C ASN A 76 4.46 -7.16 6.60
N LEU A 77 4.27 -7.69 5.40
CA LEU A 77 3.21 -7.26 4.49
C LEU A 77 1.83 -7.37 5.15
N GLY A 78 1.00 -6.35 4.97
CA GLY A 78 -0.34 -6.28 5.54
C GLY A 78 -0.40 -5.95 7.04
N LYS A 79 0.74 -5.89 7.76
CA LYS A 79 0.75 -5.41 9.15
C LYS A 79 0.40 -3.93 9.20
N THR A 80 -0.22 -3.52 10.30
CA THR A 80 -0.73 -2.16 10.47
C THR A 80 -0.09 -1.42 11.63
N VAL A 81 0.12 -0.10 11.47
CA VAL A 81 0.55 0.82 12.52
C VAL A 81 -0.51 1.90 12.70
N LYS A 82 -0.97 2.13 13.93
CA LYS A 82 -1.92 3.22 14.24
C LYS A 82 -1.26 4.59 14.07
N VAL A 83 -1.99 5.53 13.48
CA VAL A 83 -1.54 6.92 13.41
C VAL A 83 -1.33 7.48 14.82
N GLY A 84 -0.23 8.21 15.01
CA GLY A 84 0.20 8.75 16.31
C GLY A 84 0.89 7.76 17.25
N MET A 85 1.00 6.46 16.91
CA MET A 85 1.71 5.48 17.72
C MET A 85 3.12 5.17 17.18
N GLY A 86 4.12 5.21 18.06
CA GLY A 86 5.52 4.98 17.69
C GLY A 86 6.06 6.02 16.71
N VAL A 87 7.29 5.81 16.22
CA VAL A 87 7.94 6.75 15.31
C VAL A 87 7.18 6.87 13.99
N ILE A 88 6.79 5.73 13.41
CA ILE A 88 6.06 5.66 12.14
C ILE A 88 4.71 6.38 12.23
N GLY A 89 3.89 6.08 13.24
CA GLY A 89 2.60 6.73 13.43
C GLY A 89 2.73 8.23 13.72
N MET A 90 3.79 8.66 14.41
CA MET A 90 4.06 10.07 14.67
C MET A 90 4.42 10.85 13.40
N VAL A 91 5.16 10.26 12.47
CA VAL A 91 5.46 10.87 11.16
C VAL A 91 4.18 11.07 10.35
N ALA A 92 3.30 10.06 10.30
CA ALA A 92 2.01 10.20 9.61
C ALA A 92 1.13 11.28 10.23
N LYS A 93 1.06 11.35 11.58
CA LYS A 93 0.30 12.39 12.27
C LYS A 93 0.83 13.80 12.02
N LYS A 94 2.16 13.97 11.98
CA LYS A 94 2.80 15.29 11.83
C LYS A 94 3.02 15.71 10.38
N GLN A 95 2.94 14.78 9.43
CA GLN A 95 3.23 14.99 8.01
C GLN A 95 4.57 15.70 7.76
N ARG A 96 5.59 15.36 8.57
CA ARG A 96 6.93 15.96 8.50
C ARG A 96 7.98 14.86 8.60
N LEU A 97 9.03 14.98 7.78
CA LEU A 97 10.19 14.09 7.83
C LEU A 97 10.78 14.09 9.24
N MET A 98 11.00 12.90 9.78
CA MET A 98 11.64 12.70 11.08
C MET A 98 12.89 11.86 10.87
N ARG A 99 14.05 12.44 11.20
CA ARG A 99 15.32 11.74 11.23
C ARG A 99 15.67 11.44 12.68
N MET A 100 15.92 10.18 12.99
CA MET A 100 16.34 9.75 14.32
C MET A 100 17.72 9.12 14.24
N ALA A 101 18.61 9.54 15.13
CA ALA A 101 19.93 8.94 15.32
C ALA A 101 19.98 8.33 16.72
N ASN A 102 20.83 7.32 16.92
CA ASN A 102 21.05 6.69 18.23
C ASN A 102 19.78 6.14 18.91
N LEU A 103 18.88 5.52 18.14
CA LEU A 103 17.64 4.93 18.66
C LEU A 103 17.85 3.88 19.76
N GLY A 104 19.02 3.22 19.81
CA GLY A 104 19.38 2.25 20.85
C GLY A 104 20.03 2.84 22.11
N ALA A 105 20.35 4.14 22.13
CA ALA A 105 20.99 4.81 23.27
C ALA A 105 19.99 5.23 24.37
N GLN A 106 18.69 5.11 24.11
CA GLN A 106 17.63 5.23 25.10
C GLN A 106 17.16 3.83 25.52
N ARG A 107 17.90 3.19 26.42
CA ARG A 107 17.43 2.07 27.24
C ARG A 107 17.75 2.37 28.69
#